data_AF-A0A6C0GVD1-F1
#
_entry.id   AF-A0A6C0GVD1-F1
#
_cell.length_a   1.000
_cell.length_b   1.000
_cell.length_c   1.000
_cell.angle_alpha   90.00
_cell.angle_beta   90.00
_cell.angle_gamma   90.00
#
_symmetry.space_group_name_H-M   'P 1'
#
loop_
_entity.id
_entity.type
_entity.pdbx_description
1 polymer ?
#
loop_
_entity_poly.entity_id
_entity_poly.type
_entity_poly.pdbx_seq_one_letter_code
_entity_poly.pdbx_strand_id
1 'polypeptide(L)' 'MKNQEGKDIAIFGGACLLASLLDAGLVDEISIAIIPVMLGKGKLMVEELKANVWLSLLNSKTYGNGTIQLSYQVIKKRPK' A
#
# COMPACT_ATOMS: atom_id res chain seq x y z
N MET A 1 20.17 -3.02 4.12
CA MET A 1 18.84 -2.64 3.61
C MET A 1 17.85 -3.74 4.02
N LYS A 2 16.61 -3.32 4.30
CA LYS A 2 15.64 -3.85 5.28
C LYS A 2 16.19 -4.23 6.66
N ASN A 3 17.13 -5.16 6.75
CA ASN A 3 17.70 -5.64 8.03
C ASN A 3 19.01 -4.94 8.45
N GLN A 4 19.28 -3.76 7.90
CA GLN A 4 20.42 -2.94 8.35
C GLN A 4 19.89 -1.64 8.93
N GLU A 5 20.58 -1.11 9.93
CA GLU A 5 20.31 0.24 10.42
C GLU A 5 20.36 1.25 9.27
N GLY A 6 19.30 2.04 9.14
CA GLY A 6 19.10 2.94 8.03
C GLY A 6 17.79 3.71 8.18
N LYS A 7 17.56 4.64 7.26
CA LYS A 7 16.31 5.42 7.20
C LYS A 7 15.21 4.62 6.50
N ASP A 8 13.97 5.01 6.73
CA ASP A 8 12.82 4.47 6.00
C ASP A 8 12.97 4.67 4.49
N ILE A 9 12.56 3.66 3.74
CA ILE A 9 12.54 3.69 2.27
C ILE A 9 11.10 3.88 1.82
N ALA A 10 10.79 5.06 1.31
CA ALA A 10 9.48 5.37 0.74
C ALA A 10 9.48 5.15 -0.77
N ILE A 11 8.46 4.46 -1.27
CA ILE A 11 8.27 4.22 -2.71
C ILE A 11 7.02 4.98 -3.15
N PHE A 12 7.22 5.93 -4.06
CA PHE A 12 6.16 6.71 -4.66
C PHE A 12 5.95 6.27 -6.10
N GLY A 13 4.89 5.50 -6.34
CA GLY A 13 4.51 5.01 -7.67
C GLY A 13 5.23 3.73 -8.10
N GLY A 14 4.81 3.22 -9.27
CA GLY A 14 5.33 1.97 -9.85
C GLY A 14 4.57 0.73 -9.41
N ALA A 15 3.43 0.45 -10.05
CA ALA A 15 2.58 -0.71 -9.74
C ALA A 15 3.33 -2.05 -9.84
N CYS A 16 4.21 -2.20 -10.84
CA CYS A 16 5.04 -3.39 -11.02
C CYS A 16 6.12 -3.54 -9.92
N LEU A 17 6.73 -2.43 -9.48
CA LEU A 17 7.74 -2.45 -8.42
C LEU A 17 7.09 -2.79 -7.08
N LEU A 18 5.95 -2.15 -6.78
CA LEU A 18 5.18 -2.44 -5.58
C LEU A 18 4.75 -3.90 -5.55
N ALA A 19 4.22 -4.45 -6.65
CA ALA A 19 3.89 -5.88 -6.74
C ALA A 19 5.10 -6.78 -6.45
N SER A 20 6.25 -6.49 -7.07
CA SER A 20 7.49 -7.27 -6.87
C SER A 20 7.97 -7.25 -5.42
N LEU A 21 7.85 -6.12 -4.71
CA LEU A 21 8.26 -5.98 -3.32
C LEU A 21 7.27 -6.62 -2.35
N LEU A 22 5.98 -6.55 -2.66
CA LEU A 22 4.93 -7.24 -1.92
C LEU A 22 5.12 -8.76 -2.00
N ASP A 23 5.36 -9.28 -3.20
CA ASP A 23 5.67 -10.70 -3.43
C ASP A 23 6.96 -11.14 -2.71
N ALA A 24 7.94 -10.23 -2.60
CA ALA A 24 9.19 -10.49 -1.87
C ALA A 24 9.05 -10.33 -0.34
N GLY A 25 7.89 -9.90 0.19
CA GLY A 25 7.69 -9.65 1.62
C GLY A 25 8.51 -8.48 2.17
N LEU A 26 8.89 -7.53 1.31
CA LEU A 26 9.76 -6.41 1.65
C LEU A 26 9.01 -5.13 2.03
N VAL A 27 7.68 -5.11 1.89
CA VAL A 27 6.82 -3.98 2.26
C VAL A 27 6.25 -4.20 3.66
N ASP A 28 6.43 -3.22 4.54
CA ASP A 28 5.91 -3.24 5.92
C ASP A 28 4.62 -2.42 6.08
N GLU A 29 4.54 -1.26 5.43
CA GLU A 29 3.38 -0.35 5.47
C GLU A 29 2.98 0.11 4.06
N ILE A 30 1.68 0.31 3.86
CA ILE A 30 1.10 0.89 2.65
C ILE A 30 0.27 2.12 3.05
N SER A 31 0.55 3.27 2.46
CA SER A 31 -0.32 4.46 2.54
C SER A 31 -1.16 4.58 1.26
N ILE A 32 -2.48 4.68 1.40
CA ILE A 32 -3.44 4.77 0.30
C ILE A 32 -4.23 6.06 0.44
N ALA A 33 -4.25 6.87 -0.62
CA ALA A 33 -5.13 8.03 -0.71
C ALA A 33 -6.30 7.71 -1.64
N ILE A 34 -7.53 7.74 -1.11
CA ILE A 34 -8.76 7.59 -1.86
C ILE A 34 -9.27 9.00 -2.22
N ILE A 35 -9.36 9.27 -3.51
CA ILE A 35 -9.87 10.52 -4.06
C ILE A 35 -11.33 10.28 -4.50
N PRO A 36 -12.29 11.16 -4.18
CA PRO A 36 -13.71 10.96 -4.50
C PRO A 36 -14.02 11.21 -5.99
N VAL A 37 -13.45 10.38 -6.87
CA VAL A 37 -13.63 10.44 -8.31
C VAL A 37 -13.73 9.03 -8.90
N MET A 38 -14.67 8.82 -9.81
CA MET A 38 -14.76 7.59 -10.59
C MET A 38 -13.92 7.75 -11.85
N LEU A 39 -12.76 7.10 -11.89
CA LEU A 39 -11.88 7.13 -13.05
C LEU A 39 -12.39 6.18 -14.13
N GLY A 40 -12.67 6.69 -15.33
CA GLY A 40 -13.12 5.86 -16.46
C GLY A 40 -12.03 4.96 -17.07
N LYS A 41 -10.75 5.30 -16.88
CA LYS A 41 -9.58 4.49 -17.26
C LYS A 41 -8.35 4.92 -16.45
N GLY A 42 -7.42 4.02 -16.22
CA GLY A 42 -6.20 4.31 -15.47
C GLY A 42 -5.26 3.12 -15.36
N LYS A 43 -4.11 3.34 -14.74
CA LYS A 43 -3.21 2.26 -14.34
C LYS A 43 -3.68 1.68 -13.01
N LEU A 44 -3.49 0.38 -12.83
CA LEU A 44 -3.73 -0.27 -11.54
C LEU A 44 -2.76 0.29 -10.49
N MET A 45 -3.20 0.30 -9.23
CA MET A 45 -2.34 0.70 -8.10
C MET A 45 -1.23 -0.33 -7.85
N VAL A 46 -1.56 -1.61 -8.01
CA VAL A 46 -0.67 -2.76 -7.90
C VAL A 46 -0.96 -3.66 -9.11
N GLU A 47 0.09 -4.15 -9.76
CA GLU A 47 -0.05 -5.17 -10.81
C GLU A 47 -0.42 -6.53 -10.21
N GLU A 48 -0.34 -7.61 -10.99
CA GLU A 48 -0.60 -8.97 -10.53
C GLU A 48 0.32 -9.37 -9.36
N LEU A 49 -0.28 -10.00 -8.34
CA LEU A 49 0.40 -10.53 -7.15
C LEU A 49 0.37 -12.06 -7.18
N LYS A 50 1.43 -12.72 -6.70
CA LYS A 50 1.47 -14.20 -6.62
C LYS A 50 0.51 -14.77 -5.58
N ALA A 51 0.17 -13.98 -4.57
CA ALA A 51 -0.75 -14.34 -3.51
C ALA A 51 -1.42 -13.10 -2.92
N ASN A 52 -2.54 -13.30 -2.22
CA ASN A 52 -3.21 -12.22 -1.50
C ASN A 52 -2.29 -11.63 -0.41
N VAL A 53 -2.18 -10.31 -0.39
CA VAL A 53 -1.55 -9.56 0.69
C VAL A 53 -2.63 -9.11 1.66
N TRP A 54 -2.51 -9.52 2.92
CA TRP A 54 -3.43 -9.09 3.97
C TRP A 54 -2.93 -7.79 4.60
N LEU A 55 -3.87 -6.90 4.92
CA LEU A 55 -3.60 -5.58 5.48
C LEU A 55 -4.37 -5.38 6.79
N SER A 56 -3.74 -4.75 7.77
CA SER A 56 -4.39 -4.26 8.99
C SER A 56 -4.42 -2.74 8.97
N LEU A 57 -5.59 -2.12 9.21
CA LEU A 57 -5.69 -0.66 9.28
C LEU A 57 -4.93 -0.15 10.50
N LEU A 58 -3.99 0.77 10.27
CA LEU A 58 -3.28 1.49 11.32
C LEU A 58 -3.93 2.85 11.61
N ASN A 59 -4.31 3.57 10.55
CA ASN A 59 -4.90 4.91 10.67
C ASN A 59 -5.81 5.22 9.48
N SER A 60 -6.82 6.06 9.73
CA SER A 60 -7.70 6.63 8.71
C SER A 60 -7.92 8.12 8.99
N LYS A 61 -7.67 8.96 8.00
CA LYS A 61 -7.87 10.41 8.09
C LYS A 61 -8.66 10.91 6.90
N THR A 62 -9.76 11.60 7.19
CA THR A 62 -10.56 12.28 6.16
C THR A 62 -10.20 13.75 6.11
N TYR A 63 -10.01 14.28 4.90
CA TYR A 63 -9.72 15.68 4.65
C TYR A 63 -11.00 16.42 4.21
N GLY A 64 -11.03 17.75 4.39
CA GLY A 64 -12.21 18.57 4.08
C GLY A 64 -12.63 18.55 2.59
N ASN A 65 -11.76 18.10 1.70
CA ASN A 65 -12.05 17.90 0.27
C ASN A 65 -12.63 16.50 -0.05
N GLY A 66 -12.91 15.68 0.95
CA GLY A 66 -13.42 14.31 0.80
C GLY A 66 -12.35 13.25 0.50
N THR A 67 -11.06 13.62 0.42
CA THR A 67 -9.97 12.63 0.32
C THR A 67 -9.83 11.86 1.64
N ILE A 68 -9.63 10.55 1.53
CA ILE A 68 -9.36 9.67 2.69
C ILE A 68 -7.94 9.15 2.57
N GLN A 69 -7.09 9.41 3.56
CA GLN A 69 -5.78 8.77 3.67
C GLN A 69 -5.86 7.61 4.66
N LEU A 70 -5.43 6.44 4.22
CA LEU A 70 -5.39 5.21 4.98
C LEU A 70 -3.94 4.76 5.11
N SER A 71 -3.52 4.38 6.31
CA SER A 71 -2.25 3.69 6.54
C SER A 71 -2.54 2.27 6.96
N TYR A 72 -1.87 1.31 6.32
CA TYR A 72 -2.06 -0.12 6.54
C TYR A 72 -0.74 -0.82 6.81
N GLN A 73 -0.72 -1.69 7.81
CA GLN A 73 0.38 -2.64 8.00
C GLN A 73 0.16 -3.87 7.13
N VAL A 74 1.22 -4.36 6.49
CA VAL A 74 1.23 -5.67 5.80
C VAL A 74 1.33 -6.78 6.84
N ILE A 75 0.38 -7.73 6.81
CA ILE A 75 0.28 -8.83 7.78
C ILE A 75 0.27 -10.20 7.10
N LYS A 76 0.77 -11.22 7.80
CA LYS A 76 0.91 -12.58 7.25
C LYS A 76 -0.39 -13.38 7.19
N LYS A 77 -1.42 -12.99 7.95
CA LYS A 77 -2.70 -13.72 8.05
C LYS A 77 -3.86 -12.74 8.05
N ARG A 78 -5.00 -13.16 7.49
CA ARG A 78 -6.25 -12.40 7.58
C ARG A 78 -6.61 -12.15 9.05
N PRO A 79 -6.96 -10.91 9.46
CA PRO A 79 -7.48 -10.65 10.80
C PRO A 79 -8.75 -11.46 11.01
N LYS A 80 -8.92 -12.06 12.20
CA LYS A 80 -10.18 -12.72 12.59
C LYS A 80 -11.27 -11.70 12.84
#